data_AF-A0A2S6TLT4-F1
#
_entry.id   AF-A0A2S6TLT4-F1
#
_cell.length_a   1.000
_cell.length_b   1.000
_cell.length_c   1.000
_cell.angle_alpha   90.00
_cell.angle_beta   90.00
_cell.angle_gamma   90.00
#
_symmetry.space_group_name_H-M   'P 1'
#
loop_
_entity.id
_entity.type
_entity.pdbx_description
1 polymer ?
#
loop_
_entity_poly.entity_id
_entity_poly.type
_entity_poly.pdbx_seq_one_letter_code
_entity_poly.pdbx_strand_id
1 'polypeptide(L)' 'MAENNKHENQAFGENSQRSETSNRRPFFRRRKTCPFSAPDAPKIDYKDVQLLSRYISERGKIVPSRITAVSAKKQRE' A
#
# COMPACT_ATOMS: atom_id res chain seq x y z
N MET A 1 -25.12 9.08 53.62
CA MET A 1 -25.28 8.48 52.28
C MET A 1 -26.77 8.57 51.94
N ALA A 2 -27.28 9.08 50.82
CA ALA A 2 -26.80 9.30 49.45
C ALA A 2 -27.45 10.61 48.92
N GLU A 3 -26.74 11.50 48.21
CA GLU A 3 -26.49 11.45 46.76
C GLU A 3 -27.77 11.13 45.95
N ASN A 4 -28.40 12.14 45.36
CA ASN A 4 -28.07 12.76 44.07
C ASN A 4 -28.81 12.10 42.89
N ASN A 5 -29.62 12.94 42.24
CA ASN A 5 -29.81 13.06 40.79
C ASN A 5 -30.41 11.87 40.02
N LYS A 6 -31.66 12.02 39.55
CA LYS A 6 -32.01 12.68 38.26
C LYS A 6 -31.63 11.82 37.06
N HIS A 7 -32.62 11.08 36.54
CA HIS A 7 -33.36 11.39 35.30
C HIS A 7 -33.92 10.09 34.72
N GLU A 8 -35.25 9.97 34.81
CA GLU A 8 -36.03 9.33 33.77
C GLU A 8 -35.71 10.02 32.44
N ASN A 9 -35.53 9.26 31.36
CA ASN A 9 -36.27 9.50 30.13
C ASN A 9 -36.08 8.36 29.15
N GLN A 10 -37.20 8.08 28.50
CA GLN A 10 -37.55 6.92 27.70
C GLN A 10 -36.87 6.89 26.33
N ALA A 11 -36.77 5.66 25.81
CA ALA A 11 -36.81 5.21 24.42
C ALA A 11 -35.79 5.80 23.41
N PHE A 12 -35.07 4.94 22.69
CA PHE A 12 -35.09 4.82 21.22
C PHE A 12 -34.28 3.57 20.85
N GLY A 13 -34.87 2.68 20.04
CA GLY A 13 -34.23 1.46 19.60
C GLY A 13 -33.06 1.75 18.66
N GLU A 14 -31.90 1.15 18.95
CA GLU A 14 -30.77 1.15 18.02
C GLU A 14 -30.72 -0.19 17.29
N ASN A 15 -30.96 -0.11 15.98
CA ASN A 15 -30.88 -1.18 15.01
C ASN A 15 -29.58 -1.96 15.15
N SER A 16 -29.69 -3.16 15.72
CA SER A 16 -28.76 -4.26 15.52
C SER A 16 -28.87 -4.77 14.08
N GLN A 17 -28.38 -4.00 13.11
CA GLN A 17 -28.01 -4.53 11.80
C GLN A 17 -26.49 -4.46 11.70
N ARG A 18 -25.86 -5.48 12.29
CA ARG A 18 -24.47 -5.83 11.99
C ARG A 18 -24.39 -5.94 10.48
N SER A 19 -23.72 -4.99 9.82
CA SER A 19 -23.40 -5.14 8.42
C SER A 19 -22.60 -6.42 8.28
N GLU A 20 -23.27 -7.46 7.79
CA GLU A 20 -22.66 -8.72 7.40
C GLU A 20 -21.37 -8.38 6.67
N THR A 21 -20.27 -8.96 7.17
CA THR A 21 -18.94 -8.79 6.61
C THR A 21 -19.03 -9.01 5.11
N SER A 22 -19.09 -7.88 4.38
CA SER A 22 -19.00 -7.88 2.92
C SER A 22 -17.85 -8.81 2.61
N ASN A 23 -18.13 -9.88 1.90
CA ASN A 23 -17.20 -10.90 1.48
C ASN A 23 -16.14 -10.20 0.60
N ARG A 24 -15.20 -9.51 1.26
CA ARG A 24 -14.11 -8.75 0.66
C ARG A 24 -13.22 -9.82 0.10
N ARG A 25 -13.51 -10.21 -1.15
CA ARG A 25 -12.65 -11.07 -1.96
C ARG A 25 -11.21 -10.64 -1.66
N PRO A 26 -10.36 -11.53 -1.14
CA PRO A 26 -9.00 -11.15 -0.80
C PRO A 26 -8.40 -10.53 -2.05
N PHE A 27 -8.07 -9.23 -1.98
CA PHE A 27 -7.39 -8.56 -3.07
C PHE A 27 -6.08 -9.32 -3.26
N PHE A 28 -6.04 -10.16 -4.29
CA PHE A 28 -4.82 -10.85 -4.68
C PHE A 28 -3.83 -9.77 -5.12
N ARG A 29 -3.04 -9.30 -4.16
CA ARG A 29 -1.95 -8.39 -4.43
C ARG A 29 -0.90 -9.22 -5.14
N ARG A 30 -0.86 -9.12 -6.47
CA ARG A 30 0.14 -9.79 -7.29
C ARG A 30 1.51 -9.52 -6.67
N ARG A 31 2.22 -10.59 -6.30
CA ARG A 31 3.56 -10.48 -5.73
C ARG A 31 4.43 -9.77 -6.76
N LYS A 32 5.05 -8.66 -6.35
CA LYS A 32 5.96 -7.93 -7.22
C LYS A 32 7.33 -8.58 -7.14
N THR A 33 7.88 -8.99 -8.27
CA THR A 33 9.24 -9.52 -8.40
C THR A 33 10.19 -8.40 -8.82
N CYS A 34 11.41 -8.43 -8.30
CA CYS A 34 12.44 -7.45 -8.67
C CYS A 34 12.90 -7.70 -10.11
N PRO A 35 12.81 -6.70 -11.01
CA PRO A 35 13.18 -6.86 -12.42
C PRO A 35 14.69 -7.13 -12.60
N PHE A 36 15.51 -6.74 -11.63
CA PHE A 36 16.97 -6.92 -11.65
C PHE A 36 17.45 -8.16 -10.90
N SER A 37 16.54 -9.00 -10.42
CA SER A 37 16.87 -10.23 -9.68
C SER A 37 16.63 -11.50 -10.51
N ALA A 38 16.12 -11.36 -11.72
CA ALA A 38 15.96 -12.46 -12.67
C ALA A 38 17.32 -12.85 -13.28
N PRO A 39 17.49 -14.12 -13.73
CA PRO A 39 18.71 -14.56 -14.40
C PRO A 39 19.04 -13.79 -15.69
N ASP A 40 18.02 -13.30 -16.41
CA ASP A 40 18.17 -12.50 -17.63
C ASP A 40 18.10 -10.98 -17.36
N ALA A 41 18.40 -10.55 -16.14
CA ALA A 41 18.29 -9.15 -15.76
C ALA A 41 19.35 -8.28 -16.46
N PRO A 42 18.96 -7.09 -16.99
CA PRO A 42 19.91 -6.14 -17.52
C PRO A 42 20.80 -5.60 -16.40
N LYS A 43 22.10 -5.42 -16.70
CA LYS A 43 23.05 -4.76 -15.80
C LYS A 43 22.70 -3.27 -15.73
N ILE A 44 22.78 -2.69 -14.53
CA ILE A 44 22.55 -1.27 -14.33
C ILE A 44 23.85 -0.54 -14.68
N ASP A 45 23.84 0.24 -15.75
CA ASP A 45 24.89 1.20 -16.10
C ASP A 45 24.31 2.62 -16.17
N TYR A 46 25.09 3.61 -15.77
CA TYR A 46 24.69 5.02 -15.76
C TYR A 46 24.56 5.60 -17.17
N LYS A 47 25.18 4.96 -18.16
CA LYS A 47 25.14 5.35 -19.57
C LYS A 47 23.87 4.89 -20.28
N ASP A 48 23.15 3.91 -19.71
CA ASP A 48 21.94 3.35 -20.31
C ASP A 48 20.72 4.23 -20.01
N VAL A 49 20.63 5.36 -20.71
CA VAL A 49 19.55 6.35 -20.55
C VAL A 49 18.16 5.72 -20.77
N GLN A 50 18.04 4.76 -21.69
CA GLN A 50 16.78 4.07 -21.98
C GLN A 50 16.30 3.16 -20.84
N LEU A 51 17.22 2.60 -20.05
CA LEU A 51 16.89 1.79 -18.89
C LEU A 51 16.50 2.71 -17.73
N LEU A 52 17.33 3.71 -17.44
CA LEU A 52 17.14 4.65 -16.33
C LEU A 52 15.90 5.52 -16.49
N SER A 53 15.53 5.89 -17.72
CA SER A 53 14.33 6.68 -18.00
C SER A 53 13.04 6.04 -17.48
N ARG A 54 13.00 4.71 -17.38
CA ARG A 54 11.84 3.95 -16.87
C ARG A 54 11.67 4.05 -15.35
N TYR A 55 12.73 4.44 -14.63
CA TYR A 55 12.78 4.52 -13.17
C TYR A 55 12.76 5.97 -12.65
N ILE A 56 12.60 6.94 -13.56
CA ILE A 56 12.40 8.35 -13.24
C ILE A 56 10.98 8.78 -13.62
N SER A 57 10.44 9.72 -12.86
CA SER A 57 9.22 10.42 -13.21
C SER A 57 9.50 11.47 -14.29
N GLU A 58 8.44 11.96 -14.94
CA GLU A 58 8.52 13.04 -15.93
C GLU A 58 9.20 14.31 -15.39
N ARG A 59 9.11 14.54 -14.08
CA ARG A 59 9.74 15.68 -13.39
C ARG A 59 11.20 15.42 -13.01
N GLY A 60 11.79 14.30 -13.42
CA GLY A 60 13.15 13.90 -13.11
C GLY A 60 13.36 13.35 -11.69
N LYS A 61 12.28 13.14 -10.91
CA LYS A 61 12.39 12.51 -9.58
C LYS A 61 12.47 10.99 -9.71
N ILE A 62 13.29 10.36 -8.89
CA ILE A 62 13.42 8.89 -8.83
C ILE A 62 12.12 8.28 -8.32
N VAL A 63 11.63 7.25 -9.02
CA VAL A 63 10.42 6.51 -8.63
C VAL A 63 10.74 5.60 -7.43
N PRO A 64 9.92 5.60 -6.37
CA PRO A 64 10.20 4.80 -5.17
C PRO A 64 10.08 3.29 -5.42
N SER A 65 10.86 2.50 -4.67
CA SER A 65 10.92 1.03 -4.77
C SER A 65 9.57 0.33 -4.59
N ARG A 66 8.63 0.93 -3.84
CA ARG A 66 7.26 0.43 -3.68
C ARG A 66 6.53 0.31 -5.03
N ILE A 67 6.85 1.16 -5.99
CA ILE A 67 6.23 1.18 -7.30
C ILE A 67 7.00 0.28 -8.25
N THR A 68 8.32 0.46 -8.35
CA THR A 68 9.22 -0.20 -9.31
C THR A 68 9.60 -1.64 -8.94
N ALA A 69 9.29 -2.09 -7.72
CA ALA A 69 9.60 -3.42 -7.20
C ALA A 69 11.09 -3.77 -7.11
N VAL A 70 11.97 -2.78 -7.27
CA VAL A 70 13.42 -2.97 -7.20
C VAL A 70 13.84 -3.27 -5.76
N SER A 71 14.74 -4.24 -5.60
CA SER A 71 15.29 -4.59 -4.28
C SER A 71 16.10 -3.42 -3.68
N ALA A 72 16.12 -3.32 -2.35
CA ALA A 72 16.77 -2.19 -1.67
C ALA A 72 18.26 -2.04 -2.01
N LYS A 73 18.96 -3.14 -2.28
CA LYS A 73 20.37 -3.13 -2.73
C LYS A 73 20.49 -2.50 -4.11
N LYS A 74 19.69 -2.98 -5.08
CA LYS A 74 19.70 -2.50 -6.47
C LYS A 74 19.16 -1.08 -6.65
N GLN A 75 18.37 -0.58 -5.70
CA GLN A 75 17.87 0.80 -5.71
C GLN A 75 18.92 1.82 -5.23
N ARG A 76 19.99 1.38 -4.55
CA ARG A 76 21.08 2.23 -4.02
C ARG A 76 22.38 2.14 -4.83
N GLU A 77 22.50 1.09 -5.62
CA GLU A 77 23.62 0.80 -6.52
C GLU A 77 23.49 1.65 -7.79
#